data_AF-A0A965RVI2-F1
#
_entry.id   AF-A0A965RVI2-F1
#
_cell.length_a   1.000
_cell.length_b   1.000
_cell.length_c   1.000
_cell.angle_alpha   90.00
_cell.angle_beta   90.00
_cell.angle_gamma   90.00
#
_symmetry.space_group_name_H-M   'P 1'
#
loop_
_entity.id
_entity.type
_entity.pdbx_description
1 polymer ?
#
loop_
_entity_poly.entity_id
_entity_poly.type
_entity_poly.pdbx_seq_one_letter_code
_entity_poly.pdbx_strand_id
1 'polypeptide(L)'
;MTKQKRIALAIKNVVSLMMDKVMENVLIKNPFIKEEHRANKPLYAALVPDEIFKGSHFERRFVTPFGGVWEKLAHVVAVEAHGNCTMGHSVEGTVGSESLRRIQEVLNRLEHNKKGSDKIKPNWAEELKYIKEGGGNPIPVSVICDVFIHNEESNIRYAFELKGPLPNSDQTKVSKEKMFKLLAMEPPKVDYAFYALPY
;
A
#
# COMPACT_ATOMS: atom_id res chain seq x y z
N MET A 1 32.64 5.02 -4.03
CA MET A 1 31.35 5.60 -4.47
C MET A 1 30.58 6.05 -3.22
N THR A 2 30.03 7.27 -3.18
CA THR A 2 29.29 7.75 -1.99
C THR A 2 27.96 7.01 -1.82
N LYS A 3 27.41 6.96 -0.59
CA LYS A 3 26.10 6.37 -0.29
C LYS A 3 24.99 6.90 -1.21
N GLN A 4 24.96 8.22 -1.40
CA GLN A 4 24.01 8.86 -2.31
C GLN A 4 24.16 8.41 -3.78
N LYS A 5 25.39 8.22 -4.26
CA LYS A 5 25.64 7.70 -5.61
C LYS A 5 25.20 6.24 -5.76
N ARG A 6 25.37 5.40 -4.73
CA ARG A 6 24.89 4.01 -4.74
C ARG A 6 23.37 3.94 -4.81
N ILE A 7 22.68 4.72 -3.96
CA ILE A 7 21.22 4.82 -3.95
C ILE A 7 20.71 5.28 -5.32
N ALA A 8 21.28 6.36 -5.88
CA ALA A 8 20.86 6.88 -7.18
C ALA A 8 21.02 5.84 -8.31
N LEU A 9 22.14 5.11 -8.32
CA LEU A 9 22.37 4.05 -9.30
C LEU A 9 21.37 2.89 -9.14
N ALA A 10 21.10 2.46 -7.91
CA ALA A 10 20.16 1.38 -7.64
C ALA A 10 18.71 1.77 -8.01
N ILE A 11 18.28 2.98 -7.67
CA ILE A 11 16.99 3.54 -8.10
C ILE A 11 16.89 3.54 -9.62
N LYS A 12 17.90 4.08 -10.31
CA LYS A 12 17.94 4.11 -11.78
C LYS A 12 17.76 2.71 -12.36
N ASN A 13 18.49 1.72 -11.85
CA ASN A 13 18.42 0.35 -12.34
C ASN A 13 17.01 -0.25 -12.16
N VAL A 14 16.37 -0.04 -11.00
CA VAL A 14 15.00 -0.52 -10.74
C VAL A 14 14.01 0.10 -11.72
N VAL A 15 14.10 1.42 -11.93
CA VAL A 15 13.22 2.14 -12.85
C VAL A 15 13.44 1.72 -14.30
N SER A 16 14.69 1.61 -14.76
CA SER A 16 15.01 1.17 -16.12
C SER A 16 14.47 -0.22 -16.42
N LEU A 17 14.73 -1.20 -15.54
CA LEU A 17 14.21 -2.57 -15.70
C LEU A 17 12.68 -2.63 -15.73
N MET A 18 12.02 -1.81 -14.91
CA MET A 18 10.57 -1.69 -14.95
C MET A 18 10.08 -1.13 -16.28
N MET A 19 10.69 -0.03 -16.75
CA MET A 19 10.31 0.61 -18.01
C MET A 19 10.48 -0.34 -19.19
N ASP A 20 11.61 -1.03 -19.29
CA ASP A 20 11.86 -2.01 -20.35
C ASP A 20 10.79 -3.09 -20.38
N LYS A 21 10.42 -3.62 -19.21
CA LYS A 21 9.36 -4.63 -19.06
C LYS A 21 7.99 -4.09 -19.45
N VAL A 22 7.66 -2.84 -19.10
CA VAL A 22 6.41 -2.20 -19.52
C VAL A 22 6.37 -2.06 -21.03
N MET A 23 7.45 -1.58 -21.64
CA MET A 23 7.53 -1.40 -23.10
C MET A 23 7.40 -2.74 -23.83
N GLU A 24 8.08 -3.79 -23.37
CA GLU A 24 7.94 -5.14 -23.95
C GLU A 24 6.50 -5.67 -23.83
N ASN A 25 5.86 -5.47 -22.68
CA ASN A 25 4.49 -5.94 -22.45
C ASN A 25 3.48 -5.24 -23.36
N VAL A 26 3.61 -3.93 -23.52
CA VAL A 26 2.66 -3.10 -24.27
C VAL A 26 2.90 -3.20 -25.77
N LEU A 27 4.15 -3.27 -26.22
CA LEU A 27 4.48 -3.23 -27.64
C LEU A 27 4.51 -4.61 -28.29
N ILE A 28 4.86 -5.66 -27.53
CA ILE A 28 5.15 -6.98 -28.08
C ILE A 28 4.19 -8.04 -27.53
N LYS A 29 4.12 -8.22 -26.21
CA LYS A 29 3.40 -9.37 -25.62
C LYS A 29 1.88 -9.21 -25.63
N ASN A 30 1.39 -8.01 -25.37
CA ASN A 30 -0.04 -7.71 -25.30
C ASN A 30 -0.31 -6.33 -25.91
N PRO A 31 -0.12 -6.16 -27.22
CA PRO A 31 -0.47 -4.92 -27.89
C PRO A 31 -1.98 -4.71 -27.90
N PHE A 32 -2.40 -3.45 -28.01
CA PHE A 32 -3.81 -3.15 -28.22
C PHE A 32 -4.21 -3.49 -29.66
N ILE A 33 -5.11 -4.45 -29.84
CA ILE A 33 -5.64 -4.90 -31.13
C ILE A 33 -7.09 -4.42 -31.24
N LYS A 34 -7.38 -3.58 -32.24
CA LYS A 34 -8.68 -2.91 -32.40
C LYS A 34 -9.81 -3.92 -32.62
N GLU A 35 -9.55 -4.93 -33.42
CA GLU A 35 -10.49 -5.99 -33.80
C GLU A 35 -10.90 -6.81 -32.57
N GLU A 36 -9.94 -7.21 -31.73
CA GLU A 36 -10.21 -7.92 -30.48
C GLU A 36 -10.98 -7.05 -29.49
N HIS A 37 -10.63 -5.75 -29.39
CA HIS A 37 -11.34 -4.83 -28.51
C HIS A 37 -12.81 -4.70 -28.90
N ARG A 38 -13.08 -4.49 -30.21
CA ARG A 38 -14.43 -4.39 -30.77
C ARG A 38 -15.22 -5.69 -30.59
N ALA A 39 -14.60 -6.84 -30.77
CA ALA A 39 -15.24 -8.14 -30.58
C ALA A 39 -15.60 -8.40 -29.11
N ASN A 40 -14.69 -8.11 -28.18
CA ASN A 40 -14.87 -8.37 -26.75
C ASN A 40 -15.74 -7.34 -26.04
N LYS A 41 -15.81 -6.10 -26.56
CA LYS A 41 -16.51 -4.97 -25.94
C LYS A 41 -17.29 -4.14 -26.97
N PRO A 42 -18.23 -4.75 -27.72
CA PRO A 42 -18.87 -4.11 -28.88
C PRO A 42 -19.64 -2.83 -28.53
N LEU A 43 -20.32 -2.80 -27.39
CA LEU A 43 -21.03 -1.60 -26.92
C LEU A 43 -20.06 -0.44 -26.66
N TYR A 44 -18.96 -0.70 -25.96
CA TYR A 44 -17.98 0.35 -25.64
C TYR A 44 -17.27 0.87 -26.89
N ALA A 45 -16.90 -0.03 -27.80
CA ALA A 45 -16.22 0.34 -29.03
C ALA A 45 -17.11 1.13 -30.01
N ALA A 46 -18.44 1.00 -29.89
CA ALA A 46 -19.38 1.82 -30.65
C ALA A 46 -19.55 3.24 -30.08
N LEU A 47 -19.26 3.43 -28.78
CA LEU A 47 -19.49 4.71 -28.08
C LEU A 47 -18.27 5.63 -28.06
N VAL A 48 -17.06 5.07 -28.10
CA VAL A 48 -15.82 5.84 -27.89
C VAL A 48 -14.76 5.41 -28.93
N PRO A 49 -13.99 6.35 -29.51
CA PRO A 49 -12.93 6.02 -30.47
C PRO A 49 -11.89 5.05 -29.91
N ASP A 50 -11.37 4.16 -30.77
CA ASP A 50 -10.37 3.16 -30.41
C ASP A 50 -9.10 3.78 -29.81
N GLU A 51 -8.76 5.00 -30.21
CA GLU A 51 -7.59 5.74 -29.73
C GLU A 51 -7.66 6.01 -28.21
N ILE A 52 -8.85 6.26 -27.67
CA ILE A 52 -9.05 6.44 -26.23
C ILE A 52 -8.82 5.12 -25.50
N PHE A 53 -9.35 4.01 -26.01
CA PHE A 53 -9.13 2.69 -25.42
C PHE A 53 -7.69 2.21 -25.56
N LYS A 54 -7.00 2.57 -26.64
CA LYS A 54 -5.56 2.34 -26.80
C LYS A 54 -4.76 3.08 -25.73
N GLY A 55 -5.10 4.34 -25.47
CA GLY A 55 -4.50 5.14 -24.39
C GLY A 55 -4.77 4.55 -23.01
N SER A 56 -6.03 4.19 -22.72
CA SER A 56 -6.40 3.56 -21.45
C SER A 56 -5.74 2.19 -21.25
N HIS A 57 -5.62 1.39 -22.32
CA HIS A 57 -4.91 0.12 -22.29
C HIS A 57 -3.43 0.33 -21.95
N PHE A 58 -2.78 1.31 -22.59
CA PHE A 58 -1.39 1.69 -22.28
C PHE A 58 -1.25 2.12 -20.82
N GLU A 59 -2.05 3.10 -20.38
CA GLU A 59 -1.98 3.66 -19.04
C GLU A 59 -2.10 2.56 -17.98
N ARG A 60 -3.12 1.69 -18.09
CA ARG A 60 -3.30 0.59 -17.14
C ARG A 60 -2.07 -0.31 -17.05
N ARG A 61 -1.47 -0.67 -18.19
CA ARG A 61 -0.27 -1.51 -18.23
C ARG A 61 0.98 -0.78 -17.75
N PHE A 62 1.03 0.54 -17.92
CA PHE A 62 2.08 1.39 -17.41
C PHE A 62 2.01 1.51 -15.89
N VAL A 63 0.85 1.83 -15.31
CA VAL A 63 0.70 2.09 -13.86
C VAL A 63 0.68 0.83 -13.00
N THR A 64 0.21 -0.31 -13.51
CA THR A 64 0.04 -1.53 -12.70
C THR A 64 1.36 -2.01 -12.08
N PRO A 65 2.49 -2.08 -12.81
CA PRO A 65 3.77 -2.50 -12.24
C PRO A 65 4.32 -1.56 -11.16
N PHE A 66 3.89 -0.29 -11.13
CA PHE A 66 4.42 0.68 -10.16
C PHE A 66 4.13 0.30 -8.72
N GLY A 67 3.02 -0.40 -8.43
CA GLY A 67 2.72 -0.87 -7.07
C GLY A 67 3.92 -1.58 -6.43
N GLY A 68 4.43 -2.63 -7.08
CA GLY A 68 5.61 -3.36 -6.58
C GLY A 68 6.94 -2.64 -6.80
N VAL A 69 6.99 -1.59 -7.62
CA VAL A 69 8.21 -0.79 -7.82
C VAL A 69 8.42 0.14 -6.64
N TRP A 70 7.36 0.72 -6.07
CA TRP A 70 7.46 1.55 -4.88
C TRP A 70 8.06 0.79 -3.71
N GLU A 71 7.64 -0.45 -3.49
CA GLU A 71 8.23 -1.34 -2.48
C GLU A 71 9.72 -1.58 -2.73
N LYS A 72 10.11 -1.88 -3.97
CA LYS A 72 11.53 -2.09 -4.34
C LYS A 72 12.38 -0.85 -4.13
N LEU A 73 11.86 0.32 -4.48
CA LEU A 73 12.56 1.59 -4.28
C LEU A 73 12.71 1.90 -2.80
N ALA A 74 11.66 1.70 -2.00
CA ALA A 74 11.72 1.84 -0.55
C ALA A 74 12.75 0.89 0.05
N HIS A 75 12.79 -0.37 -0.39
CA HIS A 75 13.78 -1.35 0.06
C HIS A 75 15.22 -0.90 -0.22
N VAL A 76 15.52 -0.44 -1.43
CA VAL A 76 16.87 0.05 -1.80
C VAL A 76 17.32 1.17 -0.87
N VAL A 77 16.45 2.14 -0.61
CA VAL A 77 16.78 3.27 0.28
C VAL A 77 16.93 2.81 1.72
N ALA A 78 16.02 1.95 2.19
CA ALA A 78 15.98 1.44 3.55
C ALA A 78 17.21 0.59 3.90
N VAL A 79 17.66 -0.30 3.01
CA VAL A 79 18.87 -1.10 3.23
C VAL A 79 20.10 -0.20 3.39
N GLU A 80 20.26 0.80 2.53
CA GLU A 80 21.38 1.73 2.64
C GLU A 80 21.26 2.64 3.88
N ALA A 81 20.04 2.96 4.33
CA ALA A 81 19.77 3.86 5.45
C ALA A 81 19.80 3.18 6.84
N HIS A 82 19.27 1.96 6.94
CA HIS A 82 18.94 1.28 8.19
C HIS A 82 19.50 -0.15 8.29
N GLY A 83 20.17 -0.65 7.24
CA GLY A 83 20.77 -1.98 7.20
C GLY A 83 19.79 -3.09 6.84
N ASN A 84 18.64 -3.15 7.52
CA ASN A 84 17.66 -4.23 7.34
C ASN A 84 16.31 -3.73 6.81
N CYS A 85 15.85 -4.30 5.70
CA CYS A 85 14.54 -4.05 5.13
C CYS A 85 14.00 -5.33 4.50
N THR A 86 12.72 -5.62 4.73
CA THR A 86 12.02 -6.77 4.15
C THR A 86 10.71 -6.30 3.49
N MET A 87 10.46 -6.72 2.26
CA MET A 87 9.18 -6.47 1.57
C MET A 87 8.20 -7.62 1.85
N GLY A 88 6.90 -7.32 1.93
CA GLY A 88 5.87 -8.34 2.15
C GLY A 88 6.02 -9.12 3.48
N HIS A 89 6.59 -8.48 4.50
CA HIS A 89 6.90 -9.12 5.77
C HIS A 89 5.62 -9.36 6.59
N SER A 90 5.44 -10.58 7.08
CA SER A 90 4.34 -10.93 7.97
C SER A 90 4.73 -10.67 9.42
N VAL A 91 4.05 -9.73 10.06
CA VAL A 91 4.19 -9.45 11.49
C VAL A 91 3.12 -10.22 12.25
N GLU A 92 3.56 -11.18 13.07
CA GLU A 92 2.69 -11.97 13.93
C GLU A 92 2.68 -11.42 15.36
N GLY A 93 1.50 -11.34 15.94
CA GLY A 93 1.32 -10.86 17.31
C GLY A 93 -0.07 -11.18 17.85
N THR A 94 -0.38 -10.63 19.02
CA THR A 94 -1.69 -10.75 19.65
C THR A 94 -2.27 -9.37 19.88
N VAL A 95 -3.57 -9.22 19.63
CA VAL A 95 -4.35 -8.00 19.92
C VAL A 95 -5.52 -8.38 20.80
N GLY A 96 -5.85 -7.55 21.79
CA GLY A 96 -6.99 -7.82 22.66
C GLY A 96 -8.31 -7.86 21.89
N SER A 97 -9.19 -8.79 22.25
CA SER A 97 -10.47 -9.04 21.57
C SER A 97 -11.35 -7.80 21.46
N GLU A 98 -11.40 -6.98 22.51
CA GLU A 98 -12.16 -5.74 22.53
C GLU A 98 -11.47 -4.65 21.71
N SER A 99 -10.13 -4.61 21.72
CA SER A 99 -9.36 -3.74 20.82
C SER A 99 -9.66 -4.04 19.34
N LEU A 100 -9.76 -5.31 18.96
CA LEU A 100 -10.15 -5.72 17.59
C LEU A 100 -11.58 -5.29 17.24
N ARG A 101 -12.52 -5.43 18.18
CA ARG A 101 -13.90 -4.95 18.01
C ARG A 101 -13.94 -3.44 17.79
N ARG A 102 -13.16 -2.69 18.58
CA ARG A 102 -13.04 -1.22 18.48
C ARG A 102 -12.41 -0.76 17.17
N ILE A 103 -11.45 -1.52 16.60
CA ILE A 103 -10.92 -1.24 15.26
C ILE A 103 -12.05 -1.24 14.24
N GLN A 104 -12.88 -2.29 14.23
CA GLN A 104 -14.01 -2.38 13.29
C GLN A 104 -15.05 -1.26 13.53
N GLU A 105 -15.33 -0.94 14.79
CA GLU A 105 -16.22 0.18 15.15
C GLU A 105 -15.71 1.52 14.60
N VAL A 106 -14.42 1.82 14.78
CA VAL A 106 -13.79 3.04 14.26
C VAL A 106 -13.88 3.11 12.74
N LEU A 107 -13.54 2.03 12.04
CA LEU A 107 -13.56 2.00 10.58
C LEU A 107 -14.98 2.16 10.02
N ASN A 108 -15.96 1.46 10.59
CA ASN A 108 -17.36 1.54 10.15
C ASN A 108 -17.96 2.92 10.38
N ARG A 109 -17.60 3.58 11.49
CA ARG A 109 -18.03 4.96 11.78
C ARG A 109 -17.46 5.98 10.79
N LEU A 110 -16.26 5.76 10.27
CA LEU A 110 -15.65 6.63 9.25
C LEU A 110 -16.26 6.43 7.85
N GLU A 111 -16.75 5.23 7.55
CA GLU A 111 -17.43 4.94 6.28
C GLU A 111 -18.88 5.39 6.27
N HIS A 112 -19.60 5.15 7.37
CA HIS A 112 -21.04 5.36 7.44
C HIS A 112 -21.38 6.53 8.36
N ASN A 113 -21.81 7.63 7.76
CA ASN A 113 -22.40 8.73 8.51
C ASN A 113 -23.86 8.40 8.85
N LYS A 114 -24.32 8.84 10.03
CA LYS A 114 -25.75 8.88 10.30
C LYS A 114 -26.40 9.89 9.35
N LYS A 115 -27.55 9.51 8.78
CA LYS A 115 -28.30 10.36 7.85
C LYS A 115 -28.60 11.72 8.52
N GLY A 116 -28.15 12.82 7.90
CA GLY A 116 -28.30 14.18 8.42
C GLY A 116 -27.21 14.65 9.39
N SER A 117 -26.12 13.90 9.58
CA SER A 117 -24.94 14.34 10.33
C SER A 117 -23.75 14.64 9.42
N ASP A 118 -22.89 15.56 9.86
CA ASP A 118 -21.64 15.86 9.17
C ASP A 118 -20.71 14.64 9.11
N LYS A 119 -19.92 14.58 8.04
CA LYS A 119 -18.95 13.51 7.87
C LYS A 119 -17.89 13.58 8.97
N ILE A 120 -17.76 12.50 9.72
CA ILE A 120 -16.73 12.39 10.77
C ILE A 120 -15.37 12.43 10.09
N LYS A 121 -14.52 13.36 10.54
CA LYS A 121 -13.14 13.46 10.08
C LYS A 121 -12.28 12.47 10.86
N PRO A 122 -11.32 11.79 10.20
CA PRO A 122 -10.42 10.87 10.88
C PRO A 122 -9.53 11.62 11.88
N ASN A 123 -9.36 11.06 13.08
CA ASN A 123 -8.44 11.54 14.11
C ASN A 123 -7.56 10.40 14.61
N TRP A 124 -6.37 10.28 14.04
CA TRP A 124 -5.45 9.16 14.30
C TRP A 124 -5.14 8.95 15.79
N ALA A 125 -4.85 10.02 16.51
CA ALA A 125 -4.40 9.93 17.90
C ALA A 125 -5.54 9.46 18.83
N GLU A 126 -6.72 10.05 18.69
CA GLU A 126 -7.91 9.68 19.47
C GLU A 126 -8.38 8.26 19.15
N GLU A 127 -8.40 7.89 17.87
CA GLU A 127 -8.80 6.56 17.43
C GLU A 127 -7.86 5.48 17.96
N LEU A 128 -6.54 5.67 17.84
CA LEU A 128 -5.56 4.70 18.33
C LEU A 128 -5.60 4.57 19.85
N LYS A 129 -5.77 5.69 20.57
CA LYS A 129 -5.95 5.68 22.03
C LYS A 129 -7.18 4.87 22.42
N TYR A 130 -8.33 5.15 21.81
CA TYR A 130 -9.58 4.43 22.05
C TYR A 130 -9.44 2.92 21.78
N ILE A 131 -8.74 2.55 20.71
CA ILE A 131 -8.48 1.13 20.38
C ILE A 131 -7.65 0.46 21.47
N LYS A 132 -6.54 1.07 21.88
CA LYS A 132 -5.62 0.52 22.89
C LYS A 132 -6.27 0.36 24.27
N GLU A 133 -7.15 1.29 24.64
CA GLU A 133 -7.93 1.21 25.89
C GLU A 133 -8.96 0.06 25.90
N GLY A 134 -9.15 -0.63 24.77
CA GLY A 134 -10.08 -1.76 24.68
C GLY A 134 -9.60 -3.00 25.42
N GLY A 135 -8.32 -3.35 25.29
CA GLY A 135 -7.77 -4.59 25.84
C GLY A 135 -8.58 -5.83 25.42
N GLY A 136 -8.79 -6.74 26.37
CA GLY A 136 -9.54 -7.98 26.20
C GLY A 136 -8.65 -9.22 26.08
N ASN A 137 -9.26 -10.36 25.80
CA ASN A 137 -8.52 -11.61 25.67
C ASN A 137 -7.58 -11.55 24.45
N PRO A 138 -6.33 -12.02 24.56
CA PRO A 138 -5.37 -11.95 23.45
C PRO A 138 -5.83 -12.84 22.29
N ILE A 139 -6.00 -12.25 21.11
CA ILE A 139 -6.33 -12.93 19.86
C ILE A 139 -5.12 -12.87 18.92
N PRO A 140 -4.63 -14.02 18.42
CA PRO A 140 -3.57 -14.04 17.42
C PRO A 140 -3.99 -13.32 16.13
N VAL A 141 -3.11 -12.46 15.62
CA VAL A 141 -3.28 -11.74 14.37
C VAL A 141 -1.97 -11.75 13.57
N SER A 142 -2.11 -11.76 12.25
CA SER A 142 -1.00 -11.61 11.31
C SER A 142 -1.31 -10.44 10.38
N VAL A 143 -0.33 -9.54 10.20
CA VAL A 143 -0.42 -8.40 9.29
C VAL A 143 0.76 -8.43 8.34
N ILE A 144 0.47 -8.51 7.03
CA ILE A 144 1.49 -8.38 5.99
C ILE A 144 1.69 -6.90 5.70
N CYS A 145 2.90 -6.42 5.95
CA CYS A 145 3.33 -5.06 5.63
C CYS A 145 3.94 -5.03 4.23
N ASP A 146 3.70 -3.95 3.48
CA ASP A 146 4.35 -3.77 2.18
C ASP A 146 5.87 -3.64 2.37
N VAL A 147 6.31 -2.85 3.36
CA VAL A 147 7.72 -2.75 3.77
C VAL A 147 7.85 -2.79 5.30
N PHE A 148 8.79 -3.57 5.80
CA PHE A 148 9.21 -3.63 7.19
C PHE A 148 10.70 -3.30 7.31
N ILE A 149 11.06 -2.40 8.22
CA ILE A 149 12.44 -1.96 8.47
C ILE A 149 12.75 -2.20 9.93
N HIS A 150 13.87 -2.86 10.20
CA HIS A 150 14.45 -2.92 11.55
C HIS A 150 15.77 -2.17 11.52
N ASN A 151 15.80 -1.00 12.16
CA ASN A 151 17.05 -0.28 12.33
C ASN A 151 17.87 -0.99 13.41
N GLU A 152 18.95 -1.67 13.00
CA GLU A 152 19.80 -2.45 13.91
C GLU A 152 20.58 -1.57 14.90
N GLU A 153 20.87 -0.32 14.54
CA GLU A 153 21.61 0.62 15.41
C GLU A 153 20.72 1.17 16.54
N SER A 154 19.50 1.58 16.21
CA SER A 154 18.56 2.15 17.18
C SER A 154 17.59 1.14 17.78
N ASN A 155 17.58 -0.08 17.25
CA ASN A 155 16.61 -1.14 17.54
C ASN A 155 15.13 -0.72 17.32
N ILE A 156 14.88 0.22 16.41
CA ILE A 156 13.52 0.70 16.08
C ILE A 156 12.98 -0.09 14.89
N ARG A 157 11.72 -0.50 14.98
CA ARG A 157 10.99 -1.27 13.95
C ARG A 157 9.90 -0.42 13.33
N TYR A 158 9.95 -0.26 12.02
CA TYR A 158 9.02 0.52 11.23
C TYR A 158 8.24 -0.39 10.27
N ALA A 159 6.93 -0.20 10.20
CA ALA A 159 6.08 -0.80 9.18
C ALA A 159 5.55 0.29 8.24
N PHE A 160 5.51 0.01 6.94
CA PHE A 160 4.99 0.90 5.92
C PHE A 160 3.95 0.16 5.07
N GLU A 161 2.81 0.81 4.88
CA GLU A 161 1.82 0.48 3.86
C GLU A 161 1.96 1.50 2.73
N LEU A 162 2.42 1.05 1.58
CA LEU A 162 2.61 1.87 0.40
C LEU A 162 1.34 1.80 -0.46
N LYS A 163 0.82 2.95 -0.87
CA LYS A 163 -0.28 3.02 -1.83
C LYS A 163 0.07 3.96 -2.96
N GLY A 164 -0.55 3.71 -4.12
CA GLY A 164 -0.45 4.64 -5.23
C GLY A 164 -1.02 6.02 -4.87
N PRO A 165 -0.78 7.05 -5.70
CA PRO A 165 -1.08 8.44 -5.39
C PRO A 165 -2.51 8.71 -4.89
N LEU A 166 -3.52 8.15 -5.56
CA LEU A 166 -4.93 8.40 -5.27
C LEU A 166 -5.63 7.09 -4.90
N PRO A 167 -5.38 6.55 -3.70
CA PRO A 167 -6.02 5.33 -3.26
C PRO A 167 -7.51 5.58 -3.01
N ASN A 168 -8.33 4.59 -3.33
CA ASN A 168 -9.76 4.67 -3.05
C ASN A 168 -10.04 4.47 -1.54
N SER A 169 -11.31 4.67 -1.14
CA SER A 169 -11.74 4.54 0.26
C SER A 169 -11.45 3.17 0.83
N ASP A 170 -11.71 2.12 0.06
CA ASP A 170 -11.63 0.74 0.51
C ASP A 170 -10.17 0.33 0.75
N GLN A 171 -9.28 0.72 -0.17
CA GLN A 171 -7.84 0.56 -0.01
C GLN A 171 -7.33 1.29 1.24
N THR A 172 -7.82 2.51 1.47
CA THR A 172 -7.43 3.32 2.63
C THR A 172 -7.92 2.68 3.93
N LYS A 173 -9.15 2.14 3.96
CA LYS A 173 -9.69 1.40 5.12
C LYS A 173 -8.85 0.17 5.44
N VAL A 174 -8.52 -0.64 4.44
CA VAL A 174 -7.73 -1.86 4.63
C VAL A 174 -6.35 -1.52 5.22
N SER A 175 -5.65 -0.52 4.69
CA SER A 175 -4.35 -0.12 5.25
C SER A 175 -4.48 0.48 6.65
N LYS A 176 -5.51 1.28 6.92
CA LYS A 176 -5.76 1.81 8.27
C LYS A 176 -6.03 0.69 9.28
N GLU A 177 -6.80 -0.33 8.91
CA GLU A 177 -7.02 -1.51 9.74
C GLU A 177 -5.72 -2.23 10.08
N LYS A 178 -4.89 -2.50 9.07
CA LYS A 178 -3.58 -3.13 9.26
C LYS A 178 -2.70 -2.33 10.22
N MET A 179 -2.62 -1.01 10.04
CA MET A 179 -1.81 -0.15 10.90
C MET A 179 -2.32 -0.14 12.35
N PHE A 180 -3.64 -0.11 12.56
CA PHE A 180 -4.20 -0.22 13.90
C PHE A 180 -3.89 -1.57 14.56
N LYS A 181 -4.02 -2.68 13.82
CA LYS A 181 -3.65 -4.01 14.31
C LYS A 181 -2.19 -4.04 14.75
N LEU A 182 -1.26 -3.57 13.92
CA LEU A 182 0.18 -3.52 14.23
C LEU A 182 0.47 -2.72 15.50
N LEU A 183 -0.13 -1.54 15.63
CA LEU A 183 0.13 -0.64 16.75
C LEU A 183 -0.60 -1.03 18.04
N ALA A 184 -1.63 -1.87 17.95
CA ALA A 184 -2.36 -2.44 19.08
C ALA A 184 -1.86 -3.81 19.52
N MET A 185 -0.81 -4.36 18.87
CA MET A 185 -0.22 -5.63 19.28
C MET A 185 0.42 -5.54 20.67
N GLU A 186 0.19 -6.56 21.49
CA GLU A 186 0.81 -6.72 22.80
C GLU A 186 1.52 -8.09 22.88
N PRO A 187 2.84 -8.14 23.17
CA PRO A 187 3.75 -6.98 23.27
C PRO A 187 3.98 -6.28 21.92
N PRO A 188 4.42 -5.00 21.91
CA PRO A 188 4.65 -4.25 20.67
C PRO A 188 5.63 -4.93 19.70
N LYS A 189 5.15 -5.19 18.48
CA LYS A 189 5.94 -5.80 17.40
C LYS A 189 6.57 -4.77 16.46
N VAL A 190 5.97 -3.58 16.38
CA VAL A 190 6.47 -2.42 15.65
C VAL A 190 6.41 -1.19 16.53
N ASP A 191 7.32 -0.25 16.33
CA ASP A 191 7.35 1.01 17.06
C ASP A 191 6.56 2.09 16.31
N TYR A 192 6.58 2.03 14.99
CA TYR A 192 5.82 2.94 14.11
C TYR A 192 5.20 2.18 12.93
N ALA A 193 4.02 2.64 12.51
CA ALA A 193 3.37 2.21 11.28
C ALA A 193 2.99 3.45 10.46
N PHE A 194 3.34 3.47 9.19
CA PHE A 194 3.13 4.61 8.29
C PHE A 194 2.28 4.24 7.08
N TYR A 195 1.42 5.18 6.69
CA TYR A 195 0.73 5.16 5.42
C TYR A 195 1.51 6.05 4.44
N ALA A 196 2.18 5.44 3.47
CA ALA A 196 3.11 6.13 2.56
C ALA A 196 2.49 6.27 1.17
N LEU A 197 2.48 7.51 0.67
CA LEU A 197 2.07 7.84 -0.69
C LEU A 197 3.29 8.39 -1.45
N PRO A 198 3.70 7.77 -2.58
CA PRO A 198 4.80 8.25 -3.39
C PRO A 198 4.30 9.46 -4.21
N TYR A 199 4.68 10.64 -3.75
CA TYR A 199 4.46 11.94 -4.39
C TYR A 199 5.77 12.73 -4.43
#